data_AF-A0A7X4C9C0-F1
#
_entry.id   AF-A0A7X4C9C0-F1
#
_cell.length_a   1.000
_cell.length_b   1.000
_cell.length_c   1.000
_cell.angle_alpha   90.00
_cell.angle_beta   90.00
_cell.angle_gamma   90.00
#
_symmetry.space_group_name_H-M   'P 1'
#
loop_
_entity.id
_entity.type
_entity.pdbx_description
1 polymer ?
#
loop_
_entity_poly.entity_id
_entity_poly.type
_entity_poly.pdbx_seq_one_letter_code
_entity_poly.pdbx_strand_id
1 'polypeptide(L)'
;MTAGRSNVEVVSQHWCTPPKYVNLIREFFGGTIGLDPCSNQYSIVNATVEYRLPHSDGLVEPWDASTIFVNPPYGRDRERGTGIRDWLRRCSEVRSQHNAEVLALVPVATNTRHWKNFVFGAADGVAFLYDTRLRFLENGRDTGKGAPMSCAMVYWGQRYDRFEEMFLPFGAVVNLKHLHSKLIGKGTQCLALSF
;
A
#
# COMPACT_ATOMS: atom_id res chain seq x y z
N MET A 1 -8.91 4.20 28.30
CA MET A 1 -7.45 4.42 28.40
C MET A 1 -6.91 4.79 27.03
N THR A 2 -6.77 6.08 26.74
CA THR A 2 -5.97 6.55 25.60
C THR A 2 -4.52 6.32 25.95
N ALA A 3 -3.91 5.27 25.38
CA ALA A 3 -2.47 5.08 25.49
C ALA A 3 -1.80 6.33 24.91
N GLY A 4 -1.31 7.19 25.79
CA GLY A 4 -0.62 8.42 25.44
C GLY A 4 0.56 8.09 24.56
N ARG A 5 0.39 8.29 23.26
CA ARG A 5 1.50 8.53 22.35
C ARG A 5 1.54 10.02 22.14
N SER A 6 2.59 10.64 22.68
CA SER A 6 3.10 11.89 22.13
C SER A 6 3.19 11.71 20.61
N ASN A 7 2.47 12.54 19.87
CA ASN A 7 2.50 12.57 18.42
C ASN A 7 3.87 13.08 18.00
N VAL A 8 4.87 12.20 17.96
CA VAL A 8 6.18 12.52 17.40
C VAL A 8 5.96 12.80 15.91
N GLU A 9 6.21 14.04 15.56
CA GLU A 9 6.22 14.57 14.20
C GLU A 9 7.13 13.73 13.30
N VAL A 10 6.64 13.42 12.10
CA VAL A 10 7.42 13.22 10.87
C VAL A 10 8.65 12.29 11.00
N VAL A 11 8.43 10.98 11.22
CA VAL A 11 9.52 9.98 11.07
C VAL A 11 9.28 9.02 9.90
N SER A 12 8.02 8.73 9.55
CA SER A 12 7.71 7.75 8.49
C SER A 12 7.90 8.26 7.06
N GLN A 13 8.12 9.55 6.83
CA GLN A 13 8.25 10.09 5.46
C GLN A 13 9.52 9.59 4.74
N HIS A 14 10.49 9.07 5.48
CA HIS A 14 11.76 8.58 4.93
C HIS A 14 11.87 7.05 4.92
N TRP A 15 10.81 6.32 5.26
CA TRP A 15 10.79 4.86 5.20
C TRP A 15 10.70 4.38 3.76
N CYS A 16 11.79 3.80 3.27
CA CYS A 16 11.86 3.23 1.93
C CYS A 16 11.72 1.70 2.00
N THR A 17 11.15 1.11 0.96
CA THR A 17 10.92 -0.33 0.87
C THR A 17 12.26 -1.09 0.86
N PRO A 18 12.41 -2.17 1.66
CA PRO A 18 13.65 -2.92 1.69
C PRO A 18 13.88 -3.73 0.40
N PRO A 19 15.15 -4.05 0.05
CA PRO A 19 15.50 -4.66 -1.23
C PRO A 19 14.73 -5.95 -1.54
N LYS A 20 14.47 -6.80 -0.53
CA LYS A 20 13.73 -8.06 -0.71
C LYS A 20 12.33 -7.84 -1.29
N TYR A 21 11.62 -6.80 -0.85
CA TYR A 21 10.28 -6.49 -1.34
C TYR A 21 10.34 -5.78 -2.68
N VAL A 22 11.29 -4.85 -2.87
CA VAL A 22 11.48 -4.19 -4.17
C VAL A 22 11.76 -5.20 -5.28
N ASN A 23 12.61 -6.19 -5.03
CA ASN A 23 12.92 -7.25 -5.99
C ASN A 23 11.68 -8.12 -6.28
N LEU A 24 10.97 -8.54 -5.24
CA LEU A 24 9.73 -9.31 -5.37
C LEU A 24 8.67 -8.58 -6.21
N ILE A 25 8.45 -7.28 -5.91
CA ILE A 25 7.48 -6.45 -6.62
C ILE A 25 7.87 -6.27 -8.08
N ARG A 26 9.16 -6.01 -8.35
CA ARG A 26 9.68 -5.89 -9.71
C ARG A 26 9.48 -7.17 -10.51
N GLU A 27 9.77 -8.32 -9.91
CA GLU A 27 9.54 -9.63 -10.54
C GLU A 27 8.05 -9.91 -10.75
N PHE A 28 7.19 -9.53 -9.79
CA PHE A 28 5.75 -9.67 -9.91
C PHE A 28 5.21 -8.91 -11.13
N PHE A 29 5.70 -7.69 -11.35
CA PHE A 29 5.35 -6.86 -12.51
C PHE A 29 6.07 -7.23 -13.82
N GLY A 30 6.95 -8.24 -13.81
CA GLY A 30 7.63 -8.72 -15.02
C GLY A 30 8.91 -7.94 -15.38
N GLY A 31 9.56 -7.33 -14.39
CA GLY A 31 10.89 -6.71 -14.52
C GLY A 31 10.90 -5.19 -14.37
N THR A 32 9.75 -4.51 -14.49
CA THR A 32 9.66 -3.04 -14.38
C THR A 32 8.45 -2.61 -13.58
N ILE A 33 8.67 -1.65 -12.68
CA ILE A 33 7.61 -0.98 -11.92
C ILE A 33 7.27 0.29 -12.70
N GLY A 34 6.03 0.43 -13.18
CA GLY A 34 5.63 1.56 -14.01
C GLY A 34 5.58 2.88 -13.24
N LEU A 35 4.99 2.86 -12.03
CA LEU A 35 4.86 4.05 -11.19
C LEU A 35 5.16 3.75 -9.71
N ASP A 36 5.94 4.64 -9.08
CA ASP A 36 6.04 4.82 -7.63
C ASP A 36 5.53 6.23 -7.27
N PRO A 37 4.29 6.38 -6.79
CA PRO A 37 3.73 7.68 -6.45
C PRO A 37 4.14 8.15 -5.04
N CYS A 38 4.98 7.37 -4.33
CA CYS A 38 5.43 7.65 -2.98
C CYS A 38 6.96 7.72 -2.88
N SER A 39 7.64 7.96 -4.00
CA SER A 39 9.09 7.98 -4.08
C SER A 39 9.68 9.15 -3.28
N ASN A 40 10.97 9.04 -2.98
CA ASN A 40 11.78 10.10 -2.38
C ASN A 40 13.25 9.92 -2.79
N GLN A 41 14.12 10.85 -2.37
CA GLN A 41 15.55 10.84 -2.73
C GLN A 41 16.33 9.60 -2.30
N TYR A 42 15.80 8.81 -1.37
CA TYR A 42 16.42 7.59 -0.84
C TYR A 42 15.73 6.31 -1.31
N SER A 43 14.64 6.42 -2.06
CA SER A 43 13.91 5.26 -2.57
C SER A 43 14.81 4.47 -3.52
N ILE A 44 14.77 3.14 -3.40
CA ILE A 44 15.49 2.21 -4.29
C ILE A 44 14.53 1.47 -5.23
N VAL A 45 13.26 1.91 -5.30
CA VAL A 45 12.22 1.30 -6.12
C VAL A 45 12.59 1.40 -7.61
N ASN A 46 13.08 2.56 -8.04
CA ASN A 46 13.49 2.85 -9.41
C ASN A 46 12.37 2.50 -10.40
N ALA A 47 11.19 3.08 -10.18
CA ALA A 47 10.08 2.96 -11.12
C ALA A 47 10.32 3.80 -12.39
N THR A 48 9.62 3.51 -13.48
CA THR A 48 9.71 4.31 -14.71
C THR A 48 9.26 5.75 -14.48
N VAL A 49 8.19 5.94 -13.69
CA VAL A 49 7.72 7.25 -13.25
C VAL A 49 7.74 7.27 -11.72
N GLU A 50 8.23 8.37 -11.15
CA GLU A 50 8.34 8.55 -9.71
C GLU A 50 7.85 9.93 -9.31
N TYR A 51 6.91 10.00 -8.36
CA TYR A 51 6.48 11.26 -7.78
C TYR A 51 7.16 11.51 -6.45
N ARG A 52 7.65 12.75 -6.28
CA ARG A 52 8.50 13.16 -5.16
C ARG A 52 8.16 14.58 -4.75
N LEU A 53 7.71 14.74 -3.51
CA LEU A 53 7.57 16.05 -2.90
C LEU A 53 8.95 16.76 -2.80
N PRO A 54 8.97 18.10 -2.83
CA PRO A 54 7.83 19.00 -3.01
C PRO A 54 7.42 19.19 -4.48
N HIS A 55 8.13 18.58 -5.44
CA HIS A 55 8.00 18.88 -6.86
C HIS A 55 6.77 18.25 -7.52
N SER A 56 6.46 17.01 -7.14
CA SER A 56 5.31 16.25 -7.66
C SER A 56 4.63 15.51 -6.52
N ASP A 57 3.32 15.70 -6.42
CA ASP A 57 2.51 15.13 -5.35
C ASP A 57 1.76 13.91 -5.86
N GLY A 58 2.16 12.71 -5.44
CA GLY A 58 1.54 11.48 -5.93
C GLY A 58 0.07 11.28 -5.55
N LEU A 59 -0.53 12.09 -4.67
CA LEU A 59 -1.98 12.10 -4.46
C LEU A 59 -2.74 13.03 -5.42
N VAL A 60 -2.03 13.89 -6.15
CA VAL A 60 -2.56 14.85 -7.13
C VAL A 60 -2.24 14.42 -8.55
N GLU A 61 -1.01 13.95 -8.79
CA GLU A 61 -0.52 13.57 -10.12
C GLU A 61 -1.29 12.37 -10.73
N PRO A 62 -1.31 12.23 -12.07
CA PRO A 62 -1.98 11.13 -12.77
C PRO A 62 -1.36 9.76 -12.45
N TRP A 63 -2.17 8.71 -12.38
CA TRP A 63 -1.71 7.34 -12.19
C TRP A 63 -1.98 6.50 -13.46
N ASP A 64 -1.33 6.89 -14.56
CA ASP A 64 -1.61 6.33 -15.89
C ASP A 64 -0.81 5.04 -16.21
N ALA A 65 0.06 4.60 -15.29
CA ALA A 65 0.86 3.40 -15.48
C ALA A 65 0.04 2.12 -15.29
N SER A 66 0.35 1.08 -16.07
CA SER A 66 -0.30 -0.23 -15.95
C SER A 66 0.14 -1.03 -14.72
N THR A 67 1.32 -0.73 -14.17
CA THR A 67 1.85 -1.35 -12.94
C THR A 67 2.26 -0.27 -11.95
N ILE A 68 1.72 -0.34 -10.72
CA ILE A 68 1.87 0.72 -9.73
C ILE A 68 2.26 0.09 -8.39
N PHE A 69 3.35 0.56 -7.80
CA PHE A 69 3.74 0.19 -6.45
C PHE A 69 3.60 1.38 -5.51
N VAL A 70 2.92 1.18 -4.38
CA VAL A 70 2.62 2.23 -3.41
C VAL A 70 3.19 1.84 -2.05
N ASN A 71 4.19 2.58 -1.59
CA ASN A 71 4.69 2.52 -0.21
C ASN A 71 4.46 3.90 0.44
N PRO A 72 3.24 4.21 0.88
CA PRO A 72 2.88 5.56 1.32
C PRO A 72 3.57 5.91 2.63
N PRO A 73 3.65 7.19 3.02
CA PRO A 73 4.00 7.56 4.39
C PRO A 73 2.97 6.96 5.37
N TYR A 74 3.45 6.31 6.44
CA TYR A 74 2.62 5.53 7.37
C TYR A 74 1.81 6.38 8.37
N GLY A 75 2.12 7.68 8.47
CA GLY A 75 1.44 8.65 9.34
C GLY A 75 0.40 9.52 8.63
N ARG A 76 -0.18 10.44 9.40
CA ARG A 76 -1.01 11.52 8.84
C ARG A 76 -0.12 12.71 8.50
N ASP A 77 -0.25 13.21 7.28
CA ASP A 77 0.26 14.51 6.91
C ASP A 77 -0.73 15.57 7.42
N ARG A 78 -0.30 16.37 8.40
CA ARG A 78 -1.16 17.39 9.02
C ARG A 78 -1.26 18.65 8.17
N GLU A 79 -0.21 18.98 7.45
CA GLU A 79 -0.14 20.16 6.59
C GLU A 79 -1.05 19.97 5.39
N ARG A 80 -0.94 18.80 4.73
CA ARG A 80 -1.75 18.47 3.55
C ARG A 80 -3.09 17.82 3.90
N GLY A 81 -3.28 17.41 5.16
CA GLY A 81 -4.50 16.77 5.64
C GLY A 81 -4.70 15.32 5.18
N THR A 82 -3.70 14.71 4.54
CA THR A 82 -3.77 13.38 3.89
C THR A 82 -3.25 12.26 4.80
N GLY A 83 -3.52 11.00 4.42
CA GLY A 83 -2.91 9.83 5.06
C GLY A 83 -3.20 8.53 4.31
N ILE A 84 -2.98 7.39 4.97
CA ILE A 84 -3.17 6.03 4.40
C ILE A 84 -4.54 5.85 3.71
N ARG A 85 -5.59 6.49 4.22
CA ARG A 85 -6.92 6.45 3.60
C ARG A 85 -6.91 6.95 2.16
N ASP A 86 -6.19 8.02 1.88
CA ASP A 86 -6.17 8.67 0.56
C ASP A 86 -5.40 7.83 -0.46
N TRP A 87 -4.31 7.21 -0.03
CA TRP A 87 -3.53 6.29 -0.85
C TRP A 87 -4.31 5.03 -1.21
N LEU A 88 -4.94 4.39 -0.23
CA LEU A 88 -5.76 3.18 -0.48
C LEU A 88 -6.96 3.47 -1.38
N ARG A 89 -7.58 4.64 -1.19
CA ARG A 89 -8.64 5.11 -2.10
C ARG A 89 -8.12 5.20 -3.54
N ARG A 90 -6.97 5.85 -3.75
CA ARG A 90 -6.34 5.97 -5.08
C ARG A 90 -6.01 4.61 -5.70
N CYS A 91 -5.49 3.66 -4.92
CA CYS A 91 -5.26 2.29 -5.39
C CYS A 91 -6.56 1.64 -5.92
N SER A 92 -7.67 1.80 -5.20
CA SER A 92 -8.96 1.24 -5.63
C SER A 92 -9.55 1.96 -6.85
N GLU A 93 -9.42 3.29 -6.93
CA GLU A 93 -9.92 4.11 -8.04
C GLU A 93 -9.17 3.83 -9.34
N VAL A 94 -7.83 3.80 -9.31
CA VAL A 94 -7.05 3.55 -10.53
C VAL A 94 -7.31 2.15 -11.09
N ARG A 95 -7.54 1.17 -10.20
CA ARG A 95 -7.89 -0.19 -10.60
C ARG A 95 -9.21 -0.19 -11.37
N SER A 96 -10.24 0.49 -10.85
CA SER A 96 -11.56 0.50 -11.49
C SER A 96 -11.58 1.30 -12.79
N GLN A 97 -10.79 2.38 -12.88
CA GLN A 97 -10.78 3.29 -14.03
C GLN A 97 -9.85 2.84 -15.16
N HIS A 98 -8.68 2.27 -14.83
CA HIS A 98 -7.62 2.01 -15.80
C HIS A 98 -7.20 0.54 -15.88
N ASN A 99 -7.84 -0.34 -15.11
CA ASN A 99 -7.50 -1.77 -15.04
C ASN A 99 -6.01 -2.01 -14.69
N ALA A 100 -5.41 -1.11 -13.92
CA ALA A 100 -4.02 -1.20 -13.48
C ALA A 100 -3.79 -2.40 -12.54
N GLU A 101 -2.54 -2.82 -12.44
CA GLU A 101 -2.02 -3.79 -11.48
C GLU A 101 -1.35 -3.03 -10.33
N VAL A 102 -1.97 -3.01 -9.16
CA VAL A 102 -1.54 -2.16 -8.04
C VAL A 102 -1.15 -3.00 -6.84
N LEU A 103 0.07 -2.78 -6.33
CA LEU A 103 0.54 -3.32 -5.06
C LEU A 103 0.75 -2.18 -4.07
N ALA A 104 0.21 -2.31 -2.85
CA ALA A 104 0.46 -1.36 -1.77
C ALA A 104 1.02 -2.05 -0.52
N LEU A 105 2.17 -1.57 -0.05
CA LEU A 105 2.76 -1.98 1.22
C LEU A 105 2.25 -1.05 2.32
N VAL A 106 1.38 -1.54 3.19
CA VAL A 106 0.64 -0.70 4.15
C VAL A 106 0.55 -1.32 5.55
N PRO A 107 0.28 -0.51 6.60
CA PRO A 107 -0.05 -1.04 7.92
C PRO A 107 -1.28 -1.95 7.90
N VAL A 108 -1.23 -3.04 8.67
CA VAL A 108 -2.42 -3.84 8.97
C VAL A 108 -3.32 -3.07 9.93
N ALA A 109 -4.46 -2.60 9.44
CA ALA A 109 -5.41 -1.78 10.19
C ALA A 109 -6.86 -2.16 9.84
N THR A 110 -7.14 -3.47 9.85
CA THR A 110 -8.35 -4.11 9.30
C THR A 110 -9.68 -3.55 9.82
N ASN A 111 -9.72 -3.02 11.05
CA ASN A 111 -10.93 -2.45 11.64
C ASN A 111 -11.23 -0.99 11.23
N THR A 112 -10.30 -0.34 10.53
CA THR A 112 -10.42 1.07 10.14
C THR A 112 -11.32 1.28 8.93
N ARG A 113 -11.79 2.52 8.74
CA ARG A 113 -12.60 2.89 7.58
C ARG A 113 -11.88 2.67 6.24
N HIS A 114 -10.58 2.92 6.17
CA HIS A 114 -9.86 2.77 4.90
C HIS A 114 -9.71 1.31 4.48
N TRP A 115 -9.49 0.38 5.41
CA TRP A 115 -9.54 -1.06 5.12
C TRP A 115 -10.95 -1.52 4.71
N LYS A 116 -11.98 -1.08 5.45
CA LYS A 116 -13.38 -1.42 5.15
C LYS A 116 -13.84 -0.93 3.77
N ASN A 117 -13.38 0.25 3.35
CA ASN A 117 -13.86 0.89 2.13
C ASN A 117 -13.04 0.54 0.89
N PHE A 118 -11.73 0.33 1.03
CA PHE A 118 -10.80 0.28 -0.11
C PHE A 118 -10.00 -1.02 -0.19
N VAL A 119 -10.07 -1.87 0.83
CA VAL A 119 -9.45 -3.20 0.82
C VAL A 119 -10.54 -4.26 0.76
N PHE A 120 -11.40 -4.35 1.77
CA PHE A 120 -12.48 -5.34 1.79
C PHE A 120 -13.55 -4.99 0.76
N GLY A 121 -13.78 -5.92 -0.17
CA GLY A 121 -14.73 -5.74 -1.28
C GLY A 121 -14.18 -4.95 -2.47
N ALA A 122 -12.92 -4.50 -2.43
CA ALA A 122 -12.27 -3.75 -3.50
C ALA A 122 -10.94 -4.36 -3.97
N ALA A 123 -10.10 -4.85 -3.04
CA ALA A 123 -8.85 -5.54 -3.35
C ALA A 123 -9.08 -7.01 -3.72
N ASP A 124 -8.25 -7.54 -4.61
CA ASP A 124 -8.31 -8.93 -5.06
C ASP A 124 -7.56 -9.89 -4.11
N GLY A 125 -6.50 -9.41 -3.45
CA GLY A 125 -5.71 -10.21 -2.51
C GLY A 125 -4.97 -9.39 -1.46
N VAL A 126 -4.64 -10.05 -0.35
CA VAL A 126 -3.78 -9.49 0.71
C VAL A 126 -2.77 -10.56 1.14
N ALA A 127 -1.49 -10.19 1.22
CA ALA A 127 -0.45 -10.98 1.86
C ALA A 127 -0.09 -10.36 3.21
N PHE A 128 -0.43 -11.04 4.30
CA PHE A 128 -0.02 -10.66 5.65
C PHE A 128 1.42 -11.12 5.88
N LEU A 129 2.34 -10.17 5.83
CA LEU A 129 3.77 -10.44 5.82
C LEU A 129 4.25 -10.98 7.17
N TYR A 130 5.13 -11.98 7.15
CA TYR A 130 5.65 -12.65 8.35
C TYR A 130 6.81 -11.91 9.03
N ASP A 131 7.23 -10.78 8.49
CA ASP A 131 8.13 -9.87 9.20
C ASP A 131 7.52 -9.46 10.56
N THR A 132 8.03 -10.03 11.65
CA THR A 132 7.62 -9.62 13.02
C THR A 132 7.73 -8.11 13.21
N ARG A 133 8.79 -7.52 12.64
CA ARG A 133 8.95 -6.07 12.48
C ARG A 133 9.64 -5.79 11.15
N LEU A 134 8.86 -5.40 10.14
CA LEU A 134 9.38 -5.08 8.81
C LEU A 134 10.39 -3.95 8.93
N ARG A 135 11.62 -4.20 8.47
CA ARG A 135 12.71 -3.21 8.49
C ARG A 135 12.67 -2.38 7.21
N PHE A 136 12.05 -1.21 7.29
CA PHE A 136 12.17 -0.20 6.25
C PHE A 136 13.59 0.36 6.24
N LEU A 137 14.05 0.79 5.08
CA LEU A 137 15.26 1.59 4.99
C LEU A 137 14.94 3.00 5.49
N GLU A 138 15.75 3.53 6.39
CA GLU A 138 15.69 4.94 6.81
C GLU A 138 16.80 5.69 6.09
N ASN A 139 16.43 6.69 5.27
CA ASN A 139 17.38 7.41 4.41
C ASN A 139 18.24 6.47 3.54
N GLY A 140 17.62 5.40 3.02
CA GLY A 140 18.26 4.43 2.14
C GLY A 140 19.13 3.39 2.85
N ARG A 141 19.12 3.34 4.19
CA ARG A 141 19.96 2.43 4.99
C ARG A 141 19.12 1.56 5.92
N ASP A 142 19.52 0.31 6.09
CA ASP A 142 18.97 -0.55 7.15
C ASP A 142 19.56 -0.11 8.49
N THR A 143 18.71 0.40 9.38
CA THR A 143 19.10 0.85 10.73
C THR A 143 18.94 -0.25 11.78
N GLY A 144 18.54 -1.46 11.37
CA GLY A 144 18.19 -2.57 12.24
C GLY A 144 16.85 -2.41 12.97
N LYS A 145 16.20 -1.24 12.85
CA LYS A 145 14.91 -0.95 13.47
C LYS A 145 13.78 -1.43 12.57
N GLY A 146 12.89 -2.23 13.14
CA GLY A 146 11.68 -2.66 12.47
C GLY A 146 10.48 -1.79 12.84
N ALA A 147 9.53 -1.70 11.93
CA ALA A 147 8.29 -0.95 12.11
C ALA A 147 7.53 -1.43 13.36
N PRO A 148 6.90 -0.53 14.14
CA PRO A 148 6.18 -0.91 15.36
C PRO A 148 4.82 -1.57 15.10
N MET A 149 4.43 -1.71 13.83
CA MET A 149 3.18 -2.29 13.36
C MET A 149 3.44 -3.42 12.35
N SER A 150 2.52 -4.36 12.28
CA SER A 150 2.49 -5.35 11.19
C SER A 150 2.15 -4.68 9.86
N CYS A 151 2.69 -5.20 8.78
CA CYS A 151 2.47 -4.72 7.42
C CYS A 151 1.84 -5.82 6.55
N ALA A 152 1.10 -5.42 5.53
CA ALA A 152 0.61 -6.31 4.50
C ALA A 152 0.93 -5.75 3.12
N MET A 153 1.09 -6.65 2.15
CA MET A 153 0.98 -6.28 0.74
C MET A 153 -0.48 -6.44 0.32
N VAL A 154 -1.12 -5.36 -0.10
CA VAL A 154 -2.49 -5.39 -0.64
C VAL A 154 -2.41 -5.27 -2.15
N TYR A 155 -3.24 -6.05 -2.84
CA TYR A 155 -3.21 -6.19 -4.29
C TYR A 155 -4.59 -5.93 -4.92
N TRP A 156 -4.60 -5.06 -5.94
CA TRP A 156 -5.75 -4.81 -6.82
C TRP A 156 -5.29 -5.11 -8.25
N GLY A 157 -5.83 -6.14 -8.89
CA GLY A 157 -5.34 -6.58 -10.20
C GLY A 157 -5.90 -7.94 -10.65
N GLN A 158 -5.58 -8.33 -11.89
CA GLN A 158 -6.12 -9.56 -12.49
C GLN A 158 -5.26 -10.80 -12.23
N ARG A 159 -4.00 -10.62 -11.87
CA ARG A 159 -2.94 -11.63 -11.72
C ARG A 159 -2.90 -12.24 -10.29
N TYR A 160 -4.06 -12.56 -9.72
CA TYR A 160 -4.14 -13.09 -8.34
C TYR A 160 -3.30 -14.36 -8.15
N ASP A 161 -3.33 -15.32 -9.07
CA ASP A 161 -2.60 -16.58 -8.90
C ASP A 161 -1.08 -16.35 -8.81
N ARG A 162 -0.57 -15.41 -9.63
CA ARG A 162 0.83 -14.97 -9.56
C ARG A 162 1.12 -14.24 -8.25
N PHE A 163 0.19 -13.41 -7.76
CA PHE A 163 0.33 -12.74 -6.47
C PHE A 163 0.41 -13.77 -5.34
N GLU A 164 -0.46 -14.77 -5.34
CA GLU A 164 -0.46 -15.85 -4.37
C GLU A 164 0.85 -16.64 -4.40
N GLU A 165 1.24 -17.16 -5.57
CA GLU A 165 2.47 -17.91 -5.76
C GLU A 165 3.70 -17.15 -5.22
N MET A 166 3.83 -15.87 -5.60
CA MET A 166 5.02 -15.08 -5.28
C MET A 166 5.05 -14.56 -3.83
N PHE A 167 3.90 -14.30 -3.21
CA PHE A 167 3.84 -13.74 -1.86
C PHE A 167 3.66 -14.80 -0.75
N LEU A 168 3.25 -16.03 -1.08
CA LEU A 168 3.16 -17.14 -0.12
C LEU A 168 4.48 -17.39 0.65
N PRO A 169 5.69 -17.32 0.05
CA PRO A 169 6.94 -17.43 0.79
C PRO A 169 7.19 -16.31 1.81
N PHE A 170 6.49 -15.17 1.69
CA PHE A 170 6.69 -13.99 2.52
C PHE A 170 5.60 -13.82 3.59
N GLY A 171 4.49 -14.55 3.50
CA GLY A 171 3.42 -14.51 4.49
C GLY A 171 2.13 -15.20 4.04
N ALA A 172 1.10 -15.10 4.88
CA ALA A 172 -0.19 -15.70 4.62
C ALA A 172 -0.95 -14.88 3.56
N VAL A 173 -1.24 -15.49 2.42
CA VAL A 173 -2.03 -14.87 1.35
C VAL A 173 -3.51 -15.21 1.52
N VAL A 174 -4.38 -14.21 1.36
CA VAL A 174 -5.83 -14.33 1.49
C VAL A 174 -6.50 -13.81 0.22
N ASN A 175 -7.31 -14.66 -0.40
CA ASN A 175 -8.14 -14.32 -1.54
C ASN A 175 -9.34 -13.45 -1.10
N LEU A 176 -9.42 -12.23 -1.60
CA LEU A 176 -10.51 -11.30 -1.30
C LEU A 176 -11.53 -11.16 -2.43
N LYS A 177 -11.30 -11.78 -3.60
CA LYS A 177 -12.17 -11.68 -4.79
C LYS A 177 -13.62 -12.03 -4.48
N HIS A 178 -13.84 -13.00 -3.58
CA HIS A 178 -15.17 -13.44 -3.17
C HIS A 178 -15.96 -12.39 -2.36
N LEU A 179 -15.33 -11.30 -1.92
CA LEU A 179 -15.96 -10.19 -1.22
C LEU A 179 -16.43 -9.06 -2.14
N HIS A 180 -16.02 -9.06 -3.41
CA HIS A 180 -16.45 -8.04 -4.37
C HIS A 180 -17.97 -8.04 -4.49
N SER A 181 -18.57 -6.86 -4.50
CA SER A 181 -20.03 -6.65 -4.54
C SER A 181 -20.80 -7.21 -3.34
N LYS A 182 -20.13 -7.75 -2.31
CA LYS A 182 -20.81 -8.21 -1.09
C LYS A 182 -21.03 -7.06 -0.13
N LEU A 183 -22.18 -7.12 0.53
CA LEU A 183 -22.49 -6.29 1.67
C LEU A 183 -21.74 -6.82 2.91
N ILE A 184 -20.77 -6.06 3.41
CA ILE A 184 -19.96 -6.46 4.57
C ILE A 184 -20.45 -5.71 5.81
N GLY A 185 -20.90 -6.45 6.82
CA GLY A 185 -21.47 -5.91 8.07
C GLY A 185 -22.99 -5.76 8.04
N LYS A 186 -23.62 -5.58 9.22
CA LYS A 186 -25.06 -5.31 9.38
C LYS A 186 -25.29 -3.84 9.78
N GLY A 187 -26.37 -3.20 9.29
CA GLY A 187 -26.78 -1.84 9.67
C GLY A 187 -26.11 -0.72 8.87
N THR A 188 -26.13 0.53 9.36
CA THR A 188 -25.59 1.78 8.75
C THR A 188 -24.09 1.75 8.37
N GLN A 189 -23.42 0.61 8.49
CA GLN A 189 -22.06 0.35 8.00
C GLN A 189 -22.03 -0.31 6.61
N CYS A 190 -23.19 -0.58 6.02
CA CYS A 190 -23.34 -1.05 4.65
C CYS A 190 -22.84 0.00 3.65
N LEU A 191 -21.62 -0.16 3.17
CA LEU A 191 -21.11 0.59 2.03
C LEU A 191 -21.59 -0.11 0.76
N ALA A 192 -22.59 0.45 0.10
CA ALA A 192 -22.75 0.26 -1.33
C ALA A 192 -21.56 0.96 -1.99
N LEU A 193 -20.65 0.19 -2.56
CA LEU A 193 -19.65 0.72 -3.49
C LEU A 193 -20.38 1.06 -4.79
N SER A 194 -20.96 2.26 -4.85
CA SER A 194 -21.45 2.83 -6.11
C SER A 194 -20.23 3.38 -6.84
N PHE A 195 -19.89 2.78 -7.97
CA PHE A 195 -18.95 3.33 -8.95
C PHE A 195 -19.62 4.40 -9.80
#